data_AF-A0A0Q9NYR1-F1
#
_entry.id   AF-A0A0Q9NYR1-F1
#
_cell.length_a   1.000
_cell.length_b   1.000
_cell.length_c   1.000
_cell.angle_alpha   90.00
_cell.angle_beta   90.00
_cell.angle_gamma   90.00
#
_symmetry.space_group_name_H-M   'P 1'
#
loop_
_entity.id
_entity.type
_entity.pdbx_description
1 polymer ?
#
loop_
_entity_poly.entity_id
_entity_poly.type
_entity_poly.pdbx_seq_one_letter_code
_entity_poly.pdbx_strand_id
1 'polypeptide(L)'
;MYKLTDQEGQRLTAMMTAARPDWIPNKPGAVLREANDAGGLPGKDFGHCIRALAHYATQTDPAGGWAKRTPNFYPQDGKHWSATAPDDWQAPRTWTPCEDHPTFEAHTCRACWGDIKAGLRPEAKLGKHHTPESEDHD
;
A
#
# COMPACT_ATOMS: atom_id res chain seq x y z
N MET A 1 6.14 -3.52 1.72
CA MET A 1 6.20 -3.45 0.25
C MET A 1 7.16 -4.52 -0.23
N TYR A 2 6.81 -5.25 -1.29
CA TYR A 2 7.63 -6.30 -1.88
C TYR A 2 8.61 -5.71 -2.91
N LYS A 3 9.90 -6.00 -2.76
CA LYS A 3 10.94 -5.59 -3.72
C LYS A 3 11.14 -6.71 -4.75
N LEU A 4 10.97 -6.38 -6.02
CA LEU A 4 11.27 -7.28 -7.12
C LEU A 4 12.79 -7.42 -7.27
N THR A 5 13.26 -8.65 -7.48
CA THR A 5 14.57 -8.91 -8.09
C THR A 5 14.57 -8.52 -9.57
N ASP A 6 15.75 -8.40 -10.17
CA ASP A 6 15.87 -8.11 -11.61
C ASP A 6 15.14 -9.15 -12.48
N GLN A 7 15.27 -10.43 -12.14
CA GLN A 7 14.62 -11.50 -12.88
C GLN A 7 13.10 -11.46 -12.73
N GLU A 8 12.59 -11.16 -11.54
CA GLU A 8 11.15 -10.99 -11.31
C GLU A 8 10.60 -9.78 -12.04
N GLY A 9 11.32 -8.65 -12.04
CA GLY A 9 10.97 -7.45 -12.79
C GLY A 9 10.88 -7.71 -14.29
N GLN A 10 11.86 -8.42 -14.85
CA GLN A 10 11.85 -8.82 -16.26
C GLN A 10 10.66 -9.74 -16.58
N ARG A 11 10.41 -10.76 -15.76
CA ARG A 11 9.29 -11.70 -15.95
C ARG A 11 7.93 -11.00 -15.85
N LEU A 12 7.74 -10.14 -14.86
CA LEU A 12 6.50 -9.40 -14.69
C LEU A 12 6.26 -8.43 -15.84
N THR A 13 7.32 -7.78 -16.35
CA THR A 13 7.25 -6.94 -17.56
C THR A 13 6.81 -7.74 -18.78
N ALA A 14 7.39 -8.93 -18.97
CA ALA A 14 7.03 -9.82 -20.07
C ALA A 14 5.56 -10.26 -19.96
N MET A 15 5.09 -10.60 -18.76
CA MET A 15 3.69 -10.94 -18.50
C MET A 15 2.74 -9.76 -18.76
N MET A 16 3.10 -8.54 -18.32
CA MET A 16 2.32 -7.33 -18.62
C MET A 16 2.15 -7.13 -20.12
N THR A 17 3.25 -7.29 -20.86
CA THR A 17 3.28 -7.10 -22.31
C THR A 17 2.51 -8.20 -23.04
N ALA A 18 2.59 -9.44 -22.57
CA ALA A 18 1.85 -10.56 -23.13
C ALA A 18 0.33 -10.45 -22.86
N ALA A 19 -0.06 -10.06 -21.65
CA ALA A 19 -1.45 -9.89 -21.28
C ALA A 19 -2.09 -8.67 -21.98
N ARG A 20 -1.32 -7.59 -22.14
CA ARG A 20 -1.77 -6.31 -22.68
C ARG A 20 -0.73 -5.71 -23.63
N PRO A 21 -0.66 -6.18 -24.89
CA PRO A 21 0.26 -5.63 -25.88
C PRO A 21 0.03 -4.13 -26.14
N ASP A 22 -1.19 -3.64 -25.93
CA ASP A 22 -1.54 -2.21 -26.02
C ASP A 22 -0.82 -1.34 -24.97
N TRP A 23 -0.22 -1.94 -23.93
CA TRP A 23 0.55 -1.22 -22.92
C TRP A 23 2.00 -0.98 -23.30
N ILE A 24 2.53 -1.60 -24.36
CA ILE A 24 3.93 -1.45 -24.80
C ILE A 24 4.37 0.02 -24.90
N PRO A 25 3.58 0.96 -25.48
CA PRO A 25 3.96 2.37 -25.55
C PRO A 25 4.16 3.04 -24.18
N ASN A 26 3.52 2.53 -23.13
CA ASN A 26 3.65 3.00 -21.75
C ASN A 26 4.90 2.44 -21.05
N LYS A 27 5.70 1.62 -21.73
CA LYS A 27 6.96 1.03 -21.22
C LYS A 27 6.77 0.35 -19.85
N PRO A 28 6.00 -0.76 -19.76
CA PRO A 28 5.66 -1.40 -18.50
C PRO A 28 6.86 -1.71 -17.59
N GLY A 29 8.00 -2.07 -18.17
CA GLY A 29 9.22 -2.33 -17.40
C GLY A 29 9.83 -1.09 -16.73
N ALA A 30 9.70 0.09 -17.34
CA ALA A 30 10.13 1.34 -16.73
C ALA A 30 9.23 1.70 -15.53
N VAL A 31 7.91 1.55 -15.69
CA VAL A 31 6.92 1.75 -14.62
C VAL A 31 7.21 0.84 -13.42
N LEU A 32 7.47 -0.45 -13.67
CA LEU A 32 7.81 -1.39 -12.61
C LEU A 32 9.14 -1.04 -11.92
N ARG A 33 10.17 -0.67 -12.69
CA ARG A 33 11.47 -0.28 -12.14
C ARG A 33 11.36 0.95 -11.24
N GLU A 34 10.68 2.00 -11.70
CA GLU A 34 10.48 3.23 -10.92
C GLU A 34 9.76 2.96 -9.60
N ALA A 35 8.68 2.15 -9.64
CA ALA A 35 7.99 1.75 -8.41
C ALA A 35 8.87 0.89 -7.50
N ASN A 36 9.65 -0.03 -8.08
CA ASN A 36 10.55 -0.87 -7.33
C ASN A 36 11.65 -0.05 -6.64
N ASP A 37 12.20 0.96 -7.31
CA ASP A 37 13.21 1.87 -6.75
C ASP A 37 12.61 2.72 -5.61
N ALA A 38 11.40 3.25 -5.78
CA ALA A 38 10.73 4.11 -4.81
C ALA A 38 10.36 3.41 -3.48
N GLY A 39 10.18 2.09 -3.49
CA GLY A 39 9.78 1.37 -2.28
C GLY A 39 9.35 -0.07 -2.48
N GLY A 40 9.16 -0.51 -3.72
CA GLY A 40 8.61 -1.83 -4.04
C GLY A 40 7.13 -1.74 -4.40
N LEU A 41 6.51 -2.90 -4.57
CA LEU A 41 5.09 -3.04 -4.89
C LEU A 41 4.25 -3.34 -3.63
N PRO A 42 2.94 -3.05 -3.64
CA PRO A 42 2.01 -3.42 -2.56
C PRO A 42 1.82 -4.94 -2.35
N GLY A 43 2.43 -5.77 -3.19
CA GLY A 43 2.39 -7.23 -3.09
C GLY A 43 3.03 -7.79 -1.82
N LYS A 44 2.68 -9.03 -1.49
CA LYS A 44 3.31 -9.80 -0.40
C LYS A 44 4.60 -10.47 -0.88
N ASP A 45 4.48 -11.10 -2.04
CA ASP A 45 5.49 -11.90 -2.71
C ASP A 45 5.27 -11.78 -4.23
N PHE A 46 6.15 -12.42 -5.01
CA PHE A 46 6.05 -12.38 -6.46
C PHE A 46 4.77 -13.04 -7.00
N GLY A 47 4.29 -14.11 -6.35
CA GLY A 47 3.05 -14.78 -6.73
C GLY A 47 1.82 -13.88 -6.54
N HIS A 48 1.79 -13.08 -5.48
CA HIS A 48 0.78 -12.05 -5.27
C HIS A 48 0.87 -10.98 -6.37
N CYS A 49 2.07 -10.53 -6.75
CA CYS A 49 2.24 -9.60 -7.88
C CYS A 49 1.65 -10.16 -9.18
N ILE A 50 1.88 -11.43 -9.50
CA ILE A 50 1.32 -12.05 -10.71
C ILE A 50 -0.22 -12.11 -10.65
N ARG A 51 -0.80 -12.51 -9.52
CA ARG A 51 -2.26 -12.56 -9.35
C ARG A 51 -2.89 -11.17 -9.45
N ALA A 52 -2.29 -10.17 -8.82
CA ALA A 52 -2.71 -8.79 -8.90
C ALA A 52 -2.63 -8.25 -10.34
N LEU A 53 -1.58 -8.62 -11.08
CA LEU A 53 -1.45 -8.25 -12.49
C LEU A 53 -2.56 -8.87 -13.32
N ALA A 54 -2.84 -10.16 -13.15
CA ALA A 54 -3.92 -10.83 -13.85
C ALA A 54 -5.25 -10.10 -13.60
N HIS A 55 -5.57 -9.82 -12.34
CA HIS A 55 -6.78 -9.09 -11.98
C HIS A 55 -6.82 -7.67 -12.58
N TYR A 56 -5.71 -6.93 -12.54
CA TYR A 56 -5.64 -5.56 -13.08
C TYR A 56 -5.77 -5.55 -14.62
N ALA A 57 -5.14 -6.50 -15.30
CA ALA A 57 -5.10 -6.58 -16.76
C ALA A 57 -6.40 -7.06 -17.39
N THR A 58 -7.13 -7.96 -16.72
CA THR A 58 -8.38 -8.56 -17.22
C THR A 58 -9.65 -7.85 -16.75
N GLN A 59 -9.53 -6.83 -15.90
CA GLN A 59 -10.69 -6.07 -15.45
C GLN A 59 -11.39 -5.39 -16.63
N THR A 60 -12.69 -5.64 -16.77
CA THR A 60 -13.54 -5.03 -17.79
C THR A 60 -14.47 -3.97 -17.21
N ASP A 61 -14.88 -3.02 -18.06
CA ASP A 61 -15.98 -2.10 -17.79
C ASP A 61 -17.34 -2.77 -18.10
N PRO A 62 -18.48 -2.15 -17.73
CA PRO A 62 -19.81 -2.71 -18.02
C PRO A 62 -20.11 -2.88 -19.52
N ALA A 63 -19.38 -2.19 -20.40
CA ALA A 63 -19.51 -2.31 -21.85
C ALA A 63 -18.62 -3.43 -22.45
N GLY A 64 -17.89 -4.17 -21.60
CA GLY A 64 -17.00 -5.26 -22.00
C GLY A 64 -15.62 -4.81 -22.48
N GLY A 65 -15.32 -3.50 -22.45
CA GLY A 65 -14.00 -2.96 -22.73
C GLY A 65 -13.04 -3.17 -21.57
N TRP A 66 -11.73 -3.13 -21.83
CA TRP A 66 -10.74 -3.17 -20.76
C TRP A 66 -10.83 -1.91 -19.90
N ALA A 67 -11.10 -2.08 -18.59
CA ALA A 67 -11.22 -0.98 -17.64
C ALA A 67 -9.89 -0.23 -17.44
N LYS A 68 -8.77 -0.95 -17.53
CA LYS A 68 -7.42 -0.38 -17.38
C LYS A 68 -6.78 -0.21 -18.74
N ARG A 69 -6.40 1.02 -19.10
CA ARG A 69 -5.81 1.38 -20.41
C ARG A 69 -4.29 1.56 -20.37
N THR A 70 -3.69 1.50 -19.19
CA THR A 70 -2.27 1.75 -18.97
C THR A 70 -1.76 0.93 -17.78
N PRO A 71 -0.48 0.51 -17.78
CA PRO A 71 0.15 -0.15 -16.63
C PRO A 71 0.49 0.83 -15.51
N ASN A 72 0.42 2.15 -15.72
CA ASN A 72 0.97 3.16 -14.79
C ASN A 72 0.34 3.13 -13.38
N PHE A 73 -0.92 2.68 -13.27
CA PHE A 73 -1.61 2.56 -11.97
C PHE A 73 -1.49 1.17 -11.35
N TYR A 74 -0.87 0.21 -12.03
CA TYR A 74 -0.66 -1.13 -11.48
C TYR A 74 0.16 -1.10 -10.18
N PRO A 75 1.29 -0.36 -10.08
CA PRO A 75 2.07 -0.32 -8.85
C PRO A 75 1.39 0.40 -7.69
N GLN A 76 0.34 1.17 -7.95
CA GLN A 76 -0.37 1.93 -6.93
C GLN A 76 -1.35 1.03 -6.17
N ASP A 77 -1.73 1.46 -4.96
CA ASP A 77 -2.77 0.79 -4.18
C ASP A 77 -4.08 0.72 -4.97
N GLY A 78 -4.79 -0.40 -4.83
CA GLY A 78 -6.00 -0.65 -5.59
C GLY A 78 -6.60 -2.03 -5.33
N LYS A 79 -7.84 -2.22 -5.81
CA LYS A 79 -8.59 -3.47 -5.61
C LYS A 79 -7.87 -4.71 -6.14
N HIS A 80 -7.03 -4.57 -7.17
CA HIS A 80 -6.25 -5.68 -7.72
C HIS A 80 -5.25 -6.26 -6.70
N TRP A 81 -4.77 -5.46 -5.76
CA TRP A 81 -3.97 -5.96 -4.64
C TRP A 81 -4.84 -6.65 -3.60
N SER A 82 -5.84 -5.96 -3.05
CA SER A 82 -6.66 -6.53 -1.96
C SER A 82 -7.49 -7.74 -2.38
N ALA A 83 -8.01 -7.78 -3.61
CA ALA A 83 -8.87 -8.86 -4.10
C ALA A 83 -8.10 -10.14 -4.45
N THR A 84 -6.78 -10.06 -4.57
CA THR A 84 -5.92 -11.21 -4.91
C THR A 84 -4.92 -11.56 -3.81
N ALA A 85 -5.04 -10.88 -2.68
CA ALA A 85 -4.17 -11.03 -1.55
C ALA A 85 -4.35 -12.41 -0.88
N PRO A 86 -3.28 -13.03 -0.38
CA PRO A 86 -3.40 -14.16 0.54
C PRO A 86 -4.02 -13.72 1.89
N ASP A 87 -4.60 -14.66 2.64
CA ASP A 87 -5.38 -14.39 3.86
C ASP A 87 -4.64 -13.58 4.94
N ASP A 88 -3.32 -13.69 4.98
CA ASP A 88 -2.45 -13.03 5.95
C ASP A 88 -1.75 -11.78 5.38
N TRP A 89 -2.17 -11.28 4.22
CA TRP A 89 -1.71 -10.00 3.70
C TRP A 89 -2.48 -8.84 4.32
N GLN A 90 -1.74 -7.79 4.65
CA GLN A 90 -2.29 -6.52 5.10
C GLN A 90 -1.90 -5.44 4.09
N ALA A 91 -2.85 -4.56 3.79
CA ALA A 91 -2.57 -3.40 2.95
C ALA A 91 -1.42 -2.57 3.55
N PRO A 92 -0.52 -2.03 2.72
CA PRO A 92 0.50 -1.11 3.20
C PRO A 92 -0.16 0.04 3.97
N ARG A 93 0.40 0.39 5.14
CA ARG A 93 -0.07 1.57 5.86
C ARG A 93 0.40 2.81 5.11
N THR A 94 -0.55 3.57 4.58
CA THR A 94 -0.31 4.88 3.96
C THR A 94 -0.18 6.00 4.98
N TRP A 95 -0.38 5.68 6.27
CA TRP A 95 -0.38 6.62 7.39
C TRP A 95 0.76 6.34 8.37
N THR A 96 1.25 7.40 9.01
CA THR A 96 2.21 7.29 10.12
C THR A 96 1.49 6.76 11.36
N PRO A 97 1.95 5.64 11.96
CA PRO A 97 1.32 5.12 13.16
C PRO A 97 1.56 6.02 14.37
N CYS A 98 0.56 6.06 15.26
CA CYS A 98 0.73 6.64 16.57
C CYS A 98 1.81 5.87 17.35
N GLU A 99 2.73 6.61 17.99
CA GLU A 99 3.85 6.04 18.75
C GLU A 99 3.38 5.17 19.93
N ASP A 100 2.31 5.55 20.62
CA ASP A 100 1.75 4.79 21.76
C ASP A 100 0.70 3.76 21.33
N HIS A 101 0.05 3.96 20.18
CA HIS A 101 -1.04 3.11 19.72
C HIS A 101 -0.85 2.72 18.24
N PRO A 102 0.02 1.74 17.93
CA PRO A 102 0.48 1.47 16.57
C PRO A 102 -0.62 1.06 15.59
N THR A 103 -1.82 0.70 16.06
CA THR A 103 -2.96 0.34 15.20
C THR A 103 -3.76 1.55 14.71
N PHE A 104 -3.49 2.76 15.21
CA PHE A 104 -4.16 3.99 14.80
C PHE A 104 -3.19 4.97 14.14
N GLU A 105 -3.71 5.78 13.22
CA GLU A 105 -2.98 6.88 12.60
C GLU A 105 -2.66 7.98 13.62
N ALA A 106 -1.42 8.49 13.58
CA ALA A 106 -0.89 9.45 14.55
C ALA A 106 -1.79 10.68 14.70
N HIS A 107 -2.19 11.30 13.58
CA HIS A 107 -2.95 12.56 13.59
C HIS A 107 -4.43 12.41 13.93
N THR A 108 -4.95 11.17 13.97
CA THR A 108 -6.38 10.90 14.20
C THR A 108 -6.60 9.83 15.28
N CYS A 109 -5.57 9.56 16.09
CA CYS A 109 -5.58 8.47 17.06
C CYS A 109 -6.70 8.63 18.10
N ARG A 110 -7.66 7.71 18.08
CA ARG A 110 -8.85 7.75 18.95
C ARG A 110 -8.50 7.61 20.43
N ALA A 111 -7.48 6.81 20.75
CA ALA A 111 -7.02 6.62 22.11
C ALA A 111 -6.38 7.90 22.67
N CYS A 112 -5.46 8.52 21.91
CA CYS A 112 -4.89 9.82 22.30
C CYS A 112 -5.95 10.92 22.42
N TRP A 113 -6.97 10.94 21.55
CA TRP A 113 -8.10 11.86 21.70
C TRP A 113 -8.91 11.60 22.98
N GLY A 114 -8.98 10.34 23.44
CA GLY A 114 -9.55 9.97 24.73
C GLY A 114 -8.78 10.61 25.89
N ASP A 115 -7.45 10.44 25.90
CA ASP A 115 -6.56 11.02 26.92
C ASP A 115 -6.65 12.55 26.96
N ILE A 116 -6.67 13.19 25.78
CA ILE A 116 -6.78 14.66 25.66
C ILE A 116 -8.10 15.14 26.27
N LYS A 117 -9.21 14.47 25.96
CA LYS A 117 -10.52 14.83 26.52
C LYS A 117 -10.61 14.54 28.02
N ALA A 118 -9.86 13.57 28.51
CA ALA A 118 -9.75 13.27 29.94
C ALA A 118 -8.77 14.21 30.68
N GLY A 119 -8.07 15.10 29.97
CA GLY A 119 -7.06 15.99 30.56
C GLY A 119 -5.73 15.30 30.89
N LEU A 120 -5.54 14.05 30.46
CA LEU A 120 -4.35 13.24 30.75
C LEU A 120 -3.21 13.46 29.74
N ARG A 121 -3.50 14.13 28.62
CA ARG A 121 -2.55 14.37 27.54
C ARG A 121 -2.79 15.75 26.92
N PRO A 122 -1.74 16.53 26.65
CA PRO A 122 -1.89 17.78 25.91
C PRO A 122 -2.13 17.50 24.41
N GLU A 123 -2.96 18.31 23.75
CA GLU A 123 -3.31 18.14 22.33
C GLU A 123 -2.08 18.17 21.39
N ALA A 124 -1.05 18.94 21.74
CA ALA A 124 0.22 19.00 21.00
C ALA A 124 0.99 17.66 20.96
N LYS A 125 0.60 16.68 21.80
CA LYS A 125 1.15 15.32 21.87
C LYS A 125 0.21 14.28 21.24
N LEU A 126 -0.76 14.69 20.42
CA LEU A 126 -1.55 13.76 19.61
C LEU A 126 -0.64 12.93 18.69
N GLY A 127 -0.74 11.60 18.79
CA GLY A 127 0.01 10.67 17.95
C GLY A 127 1.47 10.43 18.35
N LYS A 128 2.01 11.18 19.32
CA LYS A 128 3.41 11.11 19.79
C LYS A 128 3.48 10.43 21.16
N HIS A 129 4.64 9.88 21.52
CA HIS A 129 4.86 9.35 22.85
C HIS A 129 4.67 10.43 23.92
N HIS A 130 3.88 10.11 24.94
CA HIS A 130 3.66 10.97 26.09
C HIS A 130 3.80 10.18 27.39
N THR A 131 4.78 10.56 28.21
CA THR A 131 4.88 10.14 29.60
C THR A 131 4.11 11.14 30.47
N PRO A 132 3.12 10.71 31.27
CA PRO A 132 2.47 11.57 32.24
C PRO A 132 3.48 12.11 33.25
N GLU A 133 3.26 13.31 33.76
CA GLU A 133 3.98 13.77 34.95
C GLU A 133 3.61 12.85 36.11
N SER A 134 4.60 12.33 36.83
CA SER A 134 4.36 11.48 38.00
C SER A 134 3.55 12.26 39.03
N GLU A 135 2.49 11.65 39.57
CA GLU A 135 1.79 12.21 40.72
C GLU A 135 2.75 12.20 41.90
N ASP A 136 3.25 13.38 42.26
CA ASP A 136 3.91 13.59 43.55
C ASP A 136 2.84 13.37 44.63
N HIS A 137 2.83 12.16 45.19
CA HIS A 137 2.05 11.84 46.38
C HIS A 137 2.70 12.52 47.59
N ASP A 138 2.26 13.73 47.91
CA ASP A 138 2.48 14.39 49.21
C ASP A 138 1.59 13.75 50.32
#